data_AF-I6ZUM0-F1
#
_entry.id   AF-I6ZUM0-F1
#
_cell.length_a   1.000
_cell.length_b   1.000
_cell.length_c   1.000
_cell.angle_alpha   90.00
_cell.angle_beta   90.00
_cell.angle_gamma   90.00
#
_symmetry.space_group_name_H-M   'P 1'
#
loop_
_entity.id
_entity.type
_entity.pdbx_description
1 polymer ?
#
loop_
_entity_poly.entity_id
_entity_poly.type
_entity_poly.pdbx_seq_one_letter_code
_entity_poly.pdbx_strand_id
1 'polypeptide(L)'
;MENILRNEIKKAECCSSSIKDILARCEDAVGFIELYLKRNPGKKHSEFLDFYDDLDVPSQVLLYEKKKKMVRSDKFEEECLMRYCIEQRSEISYEIIKSMRNSKLLFKVLSESFLLVNVDEEDDLFFTKCIVAALRIHNIDFSEMNVLMTGIGRHFSDGRRKYYEHGAIVASVLLNTCEFDIGSMDETQQMIDDIPSHLLKKNGDRDFEDPGNVFKCYKKVENSFEMLGSGWRPKFLQEAINAIEEERDAEKVEASFRWFPDLVRSATERTLKYKSKKALEVLMNYDGYEEHKVDAISSLIQRSHKFLIDDTIDDFFNGKLCLRHKIILVFSFKKIIKEGPLDQAISLYRCIEFMARRIHHEIPRAMGRALECLLVEGMERAGERTDRAVDVLTDN
;
A
#
# COMPACT_ATOMS: atom_id res chain seq x y z
N MET A 1 16.72 3.99 -47.27
CA MET A 1 16.38 2.82 -46.42
C MET A 1 15.04 3.02 -45.71
N GLU A 2 14.84 4.11 -44.97
CA GLU A 2 13.60 4.40 -44.22
C GLU A 2 12.30 4.40 -45.08
N ASN A 3 12.34 4.92 -46.31
CA ASN A 3 11.19 4.88 -47.23
C ASN A 3 10.84 3.46 -47.72
N ILE A 4 11.81 2.54 -47.76
CA ILE A 4 11.61 1.15 -48.17
C ILE A 4 10.90 0.38 -47.05
N LEU A 5 11.38 0.54 -45.81
CA LEU A 5 10.75 -0.04 -44.62
C LEU A 5 9.31 0.42 -44.43
N ARG A 6 9.05 1.73 -44.60
CA ARG A 6 7.68 2.30 -44.52
C ARG A 6 6.74 1.71 -45.57
N ASN A 7 7.23 1.40 -46.77
CA ASN A 7 6.43 0.79 -47.83
C ASN A 7 6.13 -0.69 -47.54
N GLU A 8 7.09 -1.45 -47.04
CA GLU A 8 6.87 -2.84 -46.63
C GLU A 8 5.88 -2.94 -45.46
N ILE A 9 5.94 -2.01 -44.51
CA ILE A 9 4.95 -1.93 -43.41
C ILE A 9 3.55 -1.68 -43.94
N LYS A 10 3.37 -0.72 -44.87
CA LYS A 10 2.06 -0.49 -45.49
C LYS A 10 1.54 -1.75 -46.19
N LYS A 11 2.41 -2.51 -46.87
CA LYS A 11 2.02 -3.77 -47.50
C LYS A 11 1.58 -4.82 -46.48
N ALA A 12 2.30 -4.93 -45.36
CA ALA A 12 1.92 -5.80 -44.24
C ALA A 12 0.59 -5.36 -43.59
N GLU A 13 0.41 -4.06 -43.34
CA GLU A 13 -0.80 -3.48 -42.72
C GLU A 13 -2.04 -3.66 -43.61
N CYS A 14 -1.89 -3.53 -44.92
CA CYS A 14 -2.97 -3.73 -45.91
C CYS A 14 -3.16 -5.19 -46.35
N CYS A 15 -2.47 -6.16 -45.72
CA CYS A 15 -2.54 -7.59 -46.06
C CYS A 15 -2.18 -7.91 -47.53
N SER A 16 -1.42 -7.06 -48.20
CA SER A 16 -1.01 -7.27 -49.60
C SER A 16 0.26 -8.11 -49.75
N SER A 17 0.91 -8.46 -48.63
CA SER A 17 2.01 -9.43 -48.57
C SER A 17 2.02 -10.07 -47.17
N SER A 18 2.40 -11.34 -47.07
CA SER A 18 2.54 -12.00 -45.76
C SER A 18 3.79 -11.50 -45.03
N ILE A 19 3.78 -11.55 -43.70
CA ILE A 19 4.94 -11.18 -42.88
C ILE A 19 6.15 -12.05 -43.22
N LYS A 20 5.93 -13.35 -43.41
CA LYS A 20 6.98 -14.30 -43.81
C LYS A 20 7.65 -13.92 -45.13
N ASP A 21 6.86 -13.53 -46.13
CA ASP A 21 7.41 -13.11 -47.43
C ASP A 21 8.19 -11.80 -47.34
N ILE A 22 7.73 -10.88 -46.49
CA ILE A 22 8.42 -9.60 -46.25
C ILE A 22 9.76 -9.86 -45.55
N LEU A 23 9.78 -10.66 -44.49
CA LEU A 23 11.02 -10.99 -43.77
C LEU A 23 12.03 -11.72 -44.66
N ALA A 24 11.57 -12.59 -45.57
CA ALA A 24 12.45 -13.31 -46.49
C ALA A 24 13.13 -12.41 -47.55
N ARG A 25 12.52 -11.26 -47.88
CA ARG A 25 13.02 -10.34 -48.93
C ARG A 25 13.59 -9.03 -48.39
N CYS A 26 13.34 -8.70 -47.12
CA CYS A 26 13.76 -7.44 -46.53
C CYS A 26 15.23 -7.53 -46.11
N GLU A 27 16.07 -6.63 -46.64
CA GLU A 27 17.49 -6.56 -46.27
C GLU A 27 17.71 -6.17 -44.80
N ASP A 28 16.79 -5.39 -44.22
CA ASP A 28 16.80 -4.97 -42.82
C ASP A 28 15.57 -5.50 -42.08
N ALA A 29 15.57 -6.82 -41.83
CA ALA A 29 14.48 -7.51 -41.14
C ALA A 29 14.28 -7.00 -39.71
N VAL A 30 15.36 -6.70 -38.98
CA VAL A 30 15.32 -6.17 -37.61
C VAL A 30 14.64 -4.80 -37.58
N GLY A 31 15.10 -3.85 -38.40
CA GLY A 31 14.50 -2.51 -38.49
C GLY A 31 13.05 -2.54 -38.98
N PHE A 32 12.68 -3.49 -39.85
CA PHE A 32 11.28 -3.73 -40.21
C PHE A 32 10.44 -4.17 -39.01
N ILE A 33 10.90 -5.18 -38.26
CA ILE A 33 10.16 -5.73 -37.10
C ILE A 33 9.96 -4.66 -36.04
N GLU A 34 11.00 -3.92 -35.68
CA GLU A 34 10.91 -2.85 -34.67
C GLU A 34 9.89 -1.77 -35.08
N LEU A 35 9.98 -1.31 -36.33
CA LEU A 35 9.07 -0.26 -36.80
C LEU A 35 7.63 -0.78 -36.95
N TYR A 36 7.44 -2.04 -37.33
CA TYR A 36 6.13 -2.68 -37.41
C TYR A 36 5.50 -2.81 -36.01
N LEU A 37 6.25 -3.32 -35.02
CA LEU A 37 5.80 -3.49 -33.65
C LEU A 37 5.49 -2.15 -32.96
N LYS A 38 6.31 -1.11 -33.21
CA LYS A 38 6.05 0.26 -32.73
C LYS A 38 4.74 0.84 -33.28
N ARG A 39 4.39 0.54 -34.54
CA ARG A 39 3.14 1.00 -35.17
C ARG A 39 1.92 0.12 -34.84
N ASN A 40 2.14 -1.17 -34.59
CA ASN A 40 1.10 -2.16 -34.39
C ASN A 40 1.38 -3.02 -33.13
N PRO A 41 1.39 -2.43 -31.93
CA PRO A 41 1.83 -3.12 -30.71
C PRO A 41 0.96 -4.32 -30.30
N GLY A 42 -0.27 -4.41 -30.82
CA GLY A 42 -1.17 -5.56 -30.63
C GLY A 42 -1.00 -6.69 -31.65
N LYS A 43 -0.24 -6.49 -32.74
CA LYS A 43 -0.09 -7.48 -33.82
C LYS A 43 1.27 -8.17 -33.73
N LYS A 44 1.29 -9.31 -33.04
CA LYS A 44 2.48 -10.12 -32.80
C LYS A 44 2.47 -11.33 -33.73
N HIS A 45 3.52 -11.49 -34.54
CA HIS A 45 3.68 -12.63 -35.46
C HIS A 45 4.73 -13.59 -34.92
N SER A 46 4.52 -14.90 -35.10
CA SER A 46 5.43 -15.95 -34.61
C SER A 46 6.84 -15.80 -35.16
N GLU A 47 6.94 -15.35 -36.41
CA GLU A 47 8.17 -15.15 -37.17
C GLU A 47 9.06 -14.07 -36.55
N PHE A 48 8.49 -13.14 -35.76
CA PHE A 48 9.28 -12.13 -35.06
C PHE A 48 10.11 -12.74 -33.91
N LEU A 49 9.70 -13.89 -33.38
CA LEU A 49 10.38 -14.53 -32.25
C LEU A 49 11.78 -15.03 -32.62
N ASP A 50 12.02 -15.32 -33.90
CA ASP A 50 13.32 -15.76 -34.41
C ASP A 50 14.39 -14.66 -34.29
N PHE A 51 13.97 -13.39 -34.31
CA PHE A 51 14.83 -12.21 -34.24
C PHE A 51 14.92 -11.56 -32.87
N TYR A 52 14.21 -12.09 -31.86
CA TYR A 52 14.02 -11.44 -30.56
C TYR A 52 15.31 -10.88 -29.92
N ASP A 53 16.41 -11.64 -29.98
CA ASP A 53 17.67 -11.26 -29.33
C ASP A 53 18.37 -10.09 -30.03
N ASP A 54 18.02 -9.83 -31.29
CA ASP A 54 18.56 -8.75 -32.13
C ASP A 54 17.71 -7.47 -32.07
N LEU A 55 16.51 -7.53 -31.47
CA LEU A 55 15.60 -6.39 -31.36
C LEU A 55 15.96 -5.45 -30.20
N ASP A 56 15.57 -4.18 -30.31
CA ASP A 56 15.59 -3.24 -29.19
C ASP A 56 14.71 -3.68 -28.01
N VAL A 57 15.06 -3.20 -26.82
CA VAL A 57 14.36 -3.52 -25.56
C VAL A 57 12.83 -3.30 -25.65
N PRO A 58 12.32 -2.16 -26.17
CA PRO A 58 10.88 -1.96 -26.33
C PRO A 58 10.19 -3.04 -27.18
N SER A 59 10.83 -3.47 -28.27
CA SER A 59 10.28 -4.52 -29.13
C SER A 59 10.35 -5.90 -28.48
N GLN A 60 11.41 -6.18 -27.70
CA GLN A 60 11.50 -7.40 -26.89
C GLN A 60 10.36 -7.48 -25.87
N VAL A 61 10.07 -6.37 -25.18
CA VAL A 61 8.97 -6.28 -24.19
C VAL A 61 7.62 -6.60 -24.86
N LEU A 62 7.38 -6.12 -26.08
CA LEU A 62 6.15 -6.43 -26.84
C LEU A 62 5.97 -7.92 -27.13
N LEU A 63 7.06 -8.64 -27.39
CA LEU A 63 7.06 -10.06 -27.71
C LEU A 63 7.21 -10.97 -26.48
N TYR A 64 7.49 -10.39 -25.31
CA TYR A 64 7.80 -11.12 -24.09
C TYR A 64 6.74 -12.17 -23.73
N GLU A 65 5.44 -11.87 -23.85
CA GLU A 65 4.37 -12.82 -23.54
C GLU A 65 4.42 -14.11 -24.39
N LYS A 66 5.02 -14.06 -25.58
CA LYS A 66 5.11 -15.18 -26.51
C LYS A 66 6.41 -15.97 -26.36
N LYS A 67 7.54 -15.29 -26.09
CA LYS A 67 8.86 -15.96 -25.94
C LYS A 67 9.18 -16.33 -24.50
N LYS A 68 8.60 -15.63 -23.51
CA LYS A 68 8.88 -15.74 -22.07
C LYS A 68 10.39 -15.78 -21.75
N LYS A 69 11.19 -15.11 -22.58
CA LYS A 69 12.66 -15.08 -22.45
C LYS A 69 13.07 -13.88 -21.61
N MET A 70 13.71 -14.15 -20.47
CA MET A 70 14.23 -13.08 -19.60
C MET A 70 15.49 -12.45 -20.20
N VAL A 71 15.47 -11.12 -20.32
CA VAL A 71 16.62 -10.32 -20.69
C VAL A 71 17.17 -9.69 -19.40
N ARG A 72 18.47 -9.88 -19.14
CA ARG A 72 19.13 -9.36 -17.93
C ARG A 72 19.50 -7.89 -18.12
N SER A 73 18.50 -7.02 -18.09
CA SER A 73 18.67 -5.57 -18.24
C SER A 73 17.68 -4.84 -17.36
N ASP A 74 18.15 -3.91 -16.52
CA ASP A 74 17.26 -3.07 -15.68
C ASP A 74 16.22 -2.32 -16.53
N LYS A 75 16.63 -1.84 -17.71
CA LYS A 75 15.73 -1.14 -18.64
C LYS A 75 14.63 -2.07 -19.17
N PHE A 76 14.97 -3.32 -19.48
CA PHE A 76 13.97 -4.30 -19.90
C PHE A 76 13.01 -4.64 -18.75
N GLU A 77 13.55 -4.86 -17.54
CA GLU A 77 12.75 -5.13 -16.34
C GLU A 77 11.80 -3.96 -16.03
N GLU A 78 12.28 -2.71 -16.13
CA GLU A 78 11.49 -1.49 -15.97
C GLU A 78 10.35 -1.40 -17.00
N GLU A 79 10.67 -1.54 -18.29
CA GLU A 79 9.67 -1.45 -19.36
C GLU A 79 8.63 -2.59 -19.27
N CYS A 80 9.04 -3.79 -18.86
CA CYS A 80 8.11 -4.90 -18.57
C CYS A 80 7.18 -4.56 -17.41
N LEU A 81 7.71 -4.01 -16.31
CA LEU A 81 6.91 -3.63 -15.15
C LEU A 81 5.91 -2.53 -15.50
N MET A 82 6.36 -1.48 -16.18
CA MET A 82 5.50 -0.39 -16.64
C MET A 82 4.40 -0.91 -17.57
N ARG A 83 4.75 -1.68 -18.60
CA ARG A 83 3.77 -2.15 -19.57
C ARG A 83 2.77 -3.12 -18.96
N TYR A 84 3.25 -4.18 -18.31
CA TYR A 84 2.38 -5.28 -17.93
C TYR A 84 1.72 -5.06 -16.57
N CYS A 85 2.43 -4.45 -15.61
CA CYS A 85 1.87 -4.18 -14.28
C CYS A 85 1.13 -2.84 -14.22
N ILE A 86 1.68 -1.77 -14.80
CA ILE A 86 1.07 -0.43 -14.63
C ILE A 86 0.04 -0.14 -15.74
N GLU A 87 0.41 -0.32 -17.01
CA GLU A 87 -0.46 0.03 -18.13
C GLU A 87 -1.55 -1.02 -18.38
N GLN A 88 -1.18 -2.29 -18.45
CA GLN A 88 -2.08 -3.38 -18.87
C GLN A 88 -2.73 -4.14 -17.72
N ARG A 89 -2.13 -4.14 -16.52
CA ARG A 89 -2.59 -4.91 -15.35
C ARG A 89 -2.83 -6.39 -15.67
N SER A 90 -1.88 -6.98 -16.38
CA SER A 90 -1.97 -8.34 -16.92
C SER A 90 -1.57 -9.38 -15.88
N GLU A 91 -2.13 -10.60 -15.93
CA GLU A 91 -1.70 -11.71 -15.08
C GLU A 91 -0.20 -12.05 -15.22
N ILE A 92 0.39 -11.67 -16.36
CA ILE A 92 1.83 -11.84 -16.63
C ILE A 92 2.70 -11.03 -15.66
N SER A 93 2.13 -10.01 -15.02
CA SER A 93 2.77 -9.25 -13.95
C SER A 93 3.36 -10.12 -12.87
N TYR A 94 2.70 -11.21 -12.47
CA TYR A 94 3.23 -12.10 -11.43
C TYR A 94 4.51 -12.82 -11.88
N GLU A 95 4.61 -13.22 -13.15
CA GLU A 95 5.83 -13.82 -13.70
C GLU A 95 6.97 -12.80 -13.76
N ILE A 96 6.65 -11.57 -14.16
CA ILE A 96 7.60 -10.46 -14.19
C ILE A 96 8.13 -10.21 -12.77
N ILE A 97 7.23 -9.99 -11.81
CA ILE A 97 7.56 -9.78 -10.39
C ILE A 97 8.46 -10.91 -9.89
N LYS A 98 8.09 -12.18 -10.11
CA LYS A 98 8.87 -13.34 -9.66
C LYS A 98 10.30 -13.36 -10.22
N SER A 99 10.48 -12.88 -11.45
CA SER A 99 11.73 -12.98 -12.19
C SER A 99 12.66 -11.77 -12.08
N MET A 100 12.13 -10.63 -11.64
CA MET A 100 12.88 -9.39 -11.50
C MET A 100 14.05 -9.55 -10.54
N ARG A 101 15.17 -8.92 -10.88
CA ARG A 101 16.39 -8.95 -10.05
C ARG A 101 16.51 -7.70 -9.23
N ASN A 102 16.06 -6.59 -9.80
CA ASN A 102 16.13 -5.28 -9.18
C ASN A 102 14.90 -5.05 -8.29
N SER A 103 14.96 -5.56 -7.06
CA SER A 103 13.86 -5.41 -6.09
C SER A 103 13.61 -3.95 -5.72
N LYS A 104 14.66 -3.12 -5.73
CA LYS A 104 14.58 -1.67 -5.51
C LYS A 104 13.66 -0.99 -6.54
N LEU A 105 13.91 -1.23 -7.82
CA LEU A 105 13.07 -0.71 -8.90
C LEU A 105 11.63 -1.23 -8.80
N LEU A 106 11.47 -2.54 -8.55
CA LEU A 106 10.18 -3.19 -8.39
C LEU A 106 9.33 -2.51 -7.31
N PHE A 107 9.86 -2.39 -6.09
CA PHE A 107 9.12 -1.80 -4.98
C PHE A 107 8.90 -0.31 -5.17
N LYS A 108 9.84 0.41 -5.78
CA LYS A 108 9.64 1.83 -6.10
C LYS A 108 8.40 2.03 -6.98
N VAL A 109 8.33 1.35 -8.13
CA VAL A 109 7.23 1.52 -9.08
C VAL A 109 5.88 1.04 -8.51
N LEU A 110 5.87 -0.12 -7.85
CA LEU A 110 4.64 -0.65 -7.25
C LEU A 110 4.15 0.24 -6.09
N SER A 111 5.05 0.70 -5.22
CA SER A 111 4.66 1.53 -4.07
C SER A 111 4.21 2.93 -4.50
N GLU A 112 4.82 3.51 -5.55
CA GLU A 112 4.36 4.77 -6.14
C GLU A 112 2.95 4.64 -6.71
N SER A 113 2.63 3.51 -7.35
CA SER A 113 1.30 3.25 -7.91
C SER A 113 0.25 3.08 -6.80
N PHE A 114 0.58 2.32 -5.76
CA PHE A 114 -0.29 2.13 -4.58
C PHE A 114 -0.48 3.41 -3.76
N LEU A 115 0.50 4.33 -3.76
CA LEU A 115 0.36 5.60 -3.05
C LEU A 115 -0.76 6.50 -3.64
N LEU A 116 -1.16 6.27 -4.89
CA LEU A 116 -2.15 7.08 -5.61
C LEU A 116 -3.58 6.59 -5.36
N VAL A 117 -4.11 6.72 -4.14
CA VAL A 117 -5.46 6.24 -3.69
C VAL A 117 -6.67 6.73 -4.54
N ASN A 118 -6.45 7.58 -5.54
CA ASN A 118 -7.44 7.97 -6.55
C ASN A 118 -7.59 6.96 -7.71
N VAL A 119 -6.90 5.81 -7.70
CA VAL A 119 -7.15 4.77 -8.69
C VAL A 119 -8.49 4.08 -8.41
N ASP A 120 -9.10 3.52 -9.47
CA ASP A 120 -10.27 2.67 -9.35
C ASP A 120 -10.03 1.51 -8.37
N GLU A 121 -11.09 1.01 -7.75
CA GLU A 121 -11.03 -0.03 -6.73
C GLU A 121 -10.42 -1.34 -7.27
N GLU A 122 -10.75 -1.73 -8.51
CA GLU A 122 -10.20 -2.93 -9.14
C GLU A 122 -8.69 -2.79 -9.39
N ASP A 123 -8.25 -1.59 -9.76
CA ASP A 123 -6.85 -1.26 -9.98
C ASP A 123 -6.06 -1.29 -8.67
N ASP A 124 -6.65 -0.74 -7.59
CA ASP A 124 -6.04 -0.73 -6.26
C ASP A 124 -5.86 -2.14 -5.69
N LEU A 125 -6.86 -3.00 -5.89
CA LEU A 125 -6.77 -4.42 -5.56
C LEU A 125 -5.68 -5.12 -6.39
N PHE A 126 -5.55 -4.80 -7.68
CA PHE A 126 -4.49 -5.33 -8.53
C PHE A 126 -3.09 -4.94 -8.02
N PHE A 127 -2.88 -3.67 -7.66
CA PHE A 127 -1.60 -3.23 -7.11
C PHE A 127 -1.32 -3.84 -5.75
N THR A 128 -2.34 -3.99 -4.91
CA THR A 128 -2.26 -4.73 -3.63
C THR A 128 -1.74 -6.14 -3.85
N LYS A 129 -2.33 -6.89 -4.80
CA LYS A 129 -1.87 -8.23 -5.18
C LYS A 129 -0.42 -8.24 -5.63
N CYS A 130 -0.02 -7.29 -6.48
CA CYS A 130 1.35 -7.17 -6.98
C CYS A 130 2.36 -6.89 -5.85
N ILE A 131 2.01 -6.00 -4.91
CA ILE A 131 2.86 -5.68 -3.76
C ILE A 131 2.99 -6.89 -2.83
N VAL A 132 1.88 -7.58 -2.54
CA VAL A 132 1.92 -8.80 -1.72
C VAL A 132 2.80 -9.86 -2.38
N ALA A 133 2.67 -10.08 -3.68
CA ALA A 133 3.55 -11.00 -4.42
C ALA A 133 5.02 -10.57 -4.35
N ALA A 134 5.31 -9.27 -4.50
CA ALA A 134 6.67 -8.74 -4.41
C ALA A 134 7.28 -8.94 -3.01
N LEU A 135 6.54 -8.61 -1.94
CA LEU A 135 6.97 -8.78 -0.54
C LEU A 135 7.23 -10.25 -0.16
N ARG A 136 6.58 -11.20 -0.85
CA ARG A 136 6.77 -12.64 -0.63
C ARG A 136 8.05 -13.18 -1.26
N ILE A 137 8.50 -12.57 -2.35
CA ILE A 137 9.58 -13.08 -3.20
C ILE A 137 10.88 -12.29 -2.96
N HIS A 138 10.77 -11.00 -2.71
CA HIS A 138 11.89 -10.06 -2.68
C HIS A 138 12.08 -9.44 -1.30
N ASN A 139 13.32 -9.08 -0.99
CA ASN A 139 13.61 -8.24 0.15
C ASN A 139 13.36 -6.78 -0.21
N ILE A 140 12.66 -6.07 0.69
CA ILE A 140 12.45 -4.63 0.61
C ILE A 140 13.51 -3.92 1.47
N ASP A 141 14.06 -2.82 0.96
CA ASP A 141 14.95 -1.97 1.73
C ASP A 141 14.16 -0.90 2.51
N PHE A 142 14.86 -0.13 3.34
CA PHE A 142 14.23 0.87 4.20
C PHE A 142 13.56 2.02 3.42
N SER A 143 14.19 2.51 2.36
CA SER A 143 13.70 3.64 1.56
C SER A 143 12.37 3.27 0.90
N GLU A 144 12.30 2.09 0.30
CA GLU A 144 11.12 1.58 -0.38
C GLU A 144 10.01 1.25 0.62
N MET A 145 10.39 0.71 1.79
CA MET A 145 9.47 0.46 2.88
C MET A 145 8.78 1.75 3.36
N ASN A 146 9.49 2.88 3.45
CA ASN A 146 8.90 4.14 3.88
C ASN A 146 7.83 4.66 2.88
N VAL A 147 8.08 4.52 1.57
CA VAL A 147 7.10 4.85 0.53
C VAL A 147 5.84 3.98 0.71
N LEU A 148 6.03 2.67 0.89
CA LEU A 148 4.92 1.74 1.06
C LEU A 148 4.11 2.00 2.34
N MET A 149 4.78 2.27 3.46
CA MET A 149 4.15 2.68 4.72
C MET A 149 3.36 3.99 4.59
N THR A 150 3.82 4.90 3.72
CA THR A 150 3.06 6.11 3.39
C THR A 150 1.80 5.78 2.58
N GLY A 151 1.89 4.84 1.64
CA GLY A 151 0.74 4.28 0.90
C GLY A 151 -0.29 3.68 1.85
N ILE A 152 0.12 2.80 2.76
CA ILE A 152 -0.76 2.21 3.79
C ILE A 152 -1.46 3.29 4.62
N GLY A 153 -0.71 4.31 5.07
CA GLY A 153 -1.29 5.40 5.85
C GLY A 153 -2.38 6.19 5.09
N ARG A 154 -2.22 6.36 3.76
CA ARG A 154 -3.26 6.99 2.93
C ARG A 154 -4.51 6.11 2.82
N HIS A 155 -4.34 4.81 2.64
CA HIS A 155 -5.46 3.85 2.61
C HIS A 155 -6.24 3.86 3.93
N PHE A 156 -5.54 3.89 5.07
CA PHE A 156 -6.17 4.00 6.39
C PHE A 156 -6.88 5.34 6.63
N SER A 157 -6.57 6.36 5.83
CA SER A 157 -7.18 7.69 5.94
C SER A 157 -8.25 7.93 4.86
N ASP A 158 -8.47 6.99 3.94
CA ASP A 158 -9.36 7.20 2.80
C ASP A 158 -10.85 7.18 3.20
N GLY A 159 -11.19 6.38 4.23
CA GLY A 159 -12.55 6.26 4.73
C GLY A 159 -13.46 5.34 3.93
N ARG A 160 -13.02 4.76 2.80
CA ARG A 160 -13.71 3.64 2.16
C ARG A 160 -13.13 2.33 2.67
N ARG A 161 -13.99 1.42 3.11
CA ARG A 161 -13.60 0.14 3.73
C ARG A 161 -12.64 -0.70 2.86
N LYS A 162 -12.90 -0.83 1.56
CA LYS A 162 -12.05 -1.67 0.68
C LYS A 162 -10.60 -1.18 0.60
N TYR A 163 -10.40 0.12 0.48
CA TYR A 163 -9.06 0.71 0.53
C TYR A 163 -8.41 0.48 1.90
N TYR A 164 -9.15 0.58 2.99
CA TYR A 164 -8.65 0.18 4.30
C TYR A 164 -8.20 -1.30 4.32
N GLU A 165 -9.03 -2.22 3.81
CA GLU A 165 -8.71 -3.65 3.74
C GLU A 165 -7.43 -3.89 2.93
N HIS A 166 -7.27 -3.24 1.77
CA HIS A 166 -6.03 -3.28 0.98
C HIS A 166 -4.81 -2.80 1.78
N GLY A 167 -4.92 -1.65 2.45
CA GLY A 167 -3.87 -1.13 3.34
C GLY A 167 -3.52 -2.10 4.46
N ALA A 168 -4.52 -2.75 5.05
CA ALA A 168 -4.37 -3.68 6.16
C ALA A 168 -3.71 -5.00 5.73
N ILE A 169 -4.06 -5.49 4.54
CA ILE A 169 -3.42 -6.65 3.90
C ILE A 169 -1.94 -6.37 3.67
N VAL A 170 -1.60 -5.25 3.03
CA VAL A 170 -0.20 -4.88 2.77
C VAL A 170 0.57 -4.70 4.08
N ALA A 171 -0.03 -4.02 5.07
CA ALA A 171 0.58 -3.82 6.39
C ALA A 171 0.86 -5.16 7.10
N SER A 172 -0.09 -6.09 7.04
CA SER A 172 0.04 -7.42 7.65
C SER A 172 1.22 -8.20 7.05
N VAL A 173 1.37 -8.15 5.73
CA VAL A 173 2.48 -8.83 5.03
C VAL A 173 3.81 -8.12 5.26
N LEU A 174 3.85 -6.79 5.17
CA LEU A 174 5.06 -5.99 5.32
C LEU A 174 5.63 -6.05 6.75
N LEU A 175 4.75 -5.97 7.75
CA LEU A 175 5.13 -5.98 9.17
C LEU A 175 5.17 -7.39 9.76
N ASN A 176 4.72 -8.39 9.00
CA ASN A 176 4.56 -9.77 9.43
C ASN A 176 3.74 -9.89 10.72
N THR A 177 2.49 -9.45 10.66
CA THR A 177 1.58 -9.39 11.82
C THR A 177 0.20 -9.90 11.46
N CYS A 178 -0.49 -10.53 12.42
CA CYS A 178 -1.87 -11.01 12.30
C CYS A 178 -2.90 -10.05 12.95
N GLU A 179 -2.45 -8.89 13.44
CA GLU A 179 -3.25 -7.98 14.27
C GLU A 179 -4.41 -7.28 13.55
N PHE A 180 -4.42 -7.29 12.22
CA PHE A 180 -5.46 -6.64 11.41
C PHE A 180 -6.63 -7.55 11.06
N ASP A 181 -6.63 -8.80 11.51
CA ASP A 181 -7.67 -9.79 11.20
C ASP A 181 -8.03 -9.89 9.70
N ILE A 182 -7.00 -9.88 8.85
CA ILE A 182 -7.21 -9.85 7.39
C ILE A 182 -7.98 -11.06 6.88
N GLY A 183 -8.01 -12.17 7.61
CA GLY A 183 -8.76 -13.37 7.23
C GLY A 183 -10.27 -13.20 7.21
N SER A 184 -10.81 -12.17 7.88
CA SER A 184 -12.23 -11.83 7.84
C SER A 184 -12.60 -10.79 6.77
N MET A 185 -11.61 -10.27 6.03
CA MET A 185 -11.79 -9.24 5.01
C MET A 185 -12.20 -9.87 3.68
N ASP A 186 -13.16 -9.26 3.00
CA ASP A 186 -13.68 -9.76 1.72
C ASP A 186 -12.58 -9.71 0.64
N GLU A 187 -11.78 -8.63 0.64
CA GLU A 187 -10.68 -8.44 -0.31
C GLU A 187 -9.56 -9.47 -0.15
N THR A 188 -9.36 -10.00 1.06
CA THR A 188 -8.37 -11.05 1.32
C THR A 188 -8.77 -12.37 0.65
N GLN A 189 -10.05 -12.73 0.72
CA GLN A 189 -10.54 -13.95 0.08
C GLN A 189 -10.39 -13.85 -1.44
N GLN A 190 -10.78 -12.71 -2.02
CA GLN A 190 -10.59 -12.45 -3.45
C GLN A 190 -9.10 -12.49 -3.85
N MET A 191 -8.22 -11.99 -2.99
CA MET A 191 -6.77 -12.06 -3.21
C MET A 191 -6.23 -13.51 -3.19
N ILE A 192 -6.69 -14.34 -2.26
CA ILE A 192 -6.27 -15.76 -2.17
C ILE A 192 -6.70 -16.54 -3.42
N ASP A 193 -7.89 -16.26 -3.93
CA ASP A 193 -8.44 -16.96 -5.10
C ASP A 193 -7.70 -16.57 -6.40
N ASP A 194 -7.22 -15.33 -6.50
CA ASP A 194 -6.60 -14.80 -7.72
C ASP A 194 -5.07 -14.96 -7.78
N ILE A 195 -4.37 -15.00 -6.64
CA ILE A 195 -2.90 -15.14 -6.64
C ILE A 195 -2.51 -16.60 -6.94
N PRO A 196 -1.65 -16.87 -7.94
CA PRO A 196 -1.21 -18.22 -8.24
C PRO A 196 -0.65 -18.95 -7.02
N SER A 197 -1.20 -20.12 -6.69
CA SER A 197 -0.86 -20.89 -5.48
C SER A 197 0.63 -21.21 -5.30
N HIS A 198 1.39 -21.28 -6.39
CA HIS A 198 2.84 -21.49 -6.37
C HIS A 198 3.64 -20.27 -5.87
N LEU A 199 3.02 -19.09 -5.80
CA LEU A 199 3.57 -17.88 -5.15
C LEU A 199 3.18 -17.81 -3.67
N LEU A 200 2.09 -18.50 -3.29
CA LEU A 200 1.65 -18.64 -1.91
C LEU A 200 2.44 -19.71 -1.13
N LYS A 201 3.00 -20.71 -1.82
CA LYS A 201 3.85 -21.74 -1.22
C LYS A 201 5.32 -21.31 -1.20
N LYS A 202 5.89 -21.12 -0.01
CA LYS A 202 7.29 -20.74 0.17
C LYS A 202 8.19 -21.97 -0.01
N ASN A 203 9.03 -21.98 -1.05
CA ASN A 203 10.16 -22.90 -1.14
C ASN A 203 11.35 -22.28 -0.37
N GLY A 204 11.45 -22.53 0.93
CA GLY A 204 12.65 -22.17 1.69
C GLY A 204 12.49 -22.27 3.21
N ASP A 205 13.43 -22.99 3.83
CA ASP A 205 13.68 -23.20 5.27
C ASP A 205 13.96 -21.88 6.04
N ARG A 206 13.07 -20.91 5.94
CA ARG A 206 12.99 -19.82 6.92
C ARG A 206 11.60 -19.88 7.49
N ASP A 207 11.53 -20.31 8.75
CA ASP A 207 10.36 -20.30 9.64
C ASP A 207 9.75 -18.90 9.67
N PHE A 208 8.99 -18.59 8.63
CA PHE A 208 7.77 -17.81 8.76
C PHE A 208 6.69 -18.87 8.81
N GLU A 209 5.89 -18.82 9.87
CA GLU A 209 4.70 -19.65 10.00
C GLU A 209 3.94 -19.65 8.67
N ASP A 210 3.56 -20.86 8.24
CA ASP A 210 2.75 -21.16 7.07
C ASP A 210 1.74 -20.01 6.80
N PRO A 211 1.63 -19.45 5.59
CA PRO A 211 0.54 -18.52 5.27
C PRO A 211 -0.83 -19.11 5.61
N GLY A 212 -0.97 -20.44 5.56
CA GLY A 212 -2.13 -21.15 6.09
C GLY A 212 -2.41 -20.90 7.58
N ASN A 213 -1.47 -20.46 8.41
CA ASN A 213 -1.67 -20.07 9.81
C ASN A 213 -1.96 -18.58 10.01
N VAL A 214 -1.50 -17.68 9.10
CA VAL A 214 -1.92 -16.26 9.13
C VAL A 214 -3.38 -16.11 8.70
N PHE A 215 -3.90 -17.04 7.89
CA PHE A 215 -5.31 -17.12 7.48
C PHE A 215 -6.15 -18.13 8.27
N LYS A 216 -5.56 -18.89 9.21
CA LYS A 216 -6.30 -19.81 10.09
C LYS A 216 -6.17 -19.35 11.52
N CYS A 217 -7.12 -18.53 11.95
CA CYS A 217 -7.96 -18.82 13.10
C CYS A 217 -9.03 -17.74 13.20
N TYR A 218 -10.18 -18.17 13.75
CA TYR A 218 -11.27 -17.33 14.26
C TYR A 218 -12.43 -17.00 13.31
N LYS A 219 -13.57 -16.82 13.99
CA LYS A 219 -14.92 -16.90 13.48
C LYS A 219 -15.28 -15.63 12.72
N LYS A 220 -15.87 -15.82 11.55
CA LYS A 220 -16.67 -14.84 10.80
C LYS A 220 -17.54 -14.01 11.76
N VAL A 221 -17.27 -12.71 11.87
CA VAL A 221 -18.25 -11.73 12.34
C VAL A 221 -18.86 -11.12 11.09
N GLU A 222 -20.07 -11.57 10.76
CA GLU A 222 -20.84 -11.04 9.65
C GLU A 222 -21.33 -9.64 10.00
N ASN A 223 -20.71 -8.61 9.42
CA ASN A 223 -21.34 -7.30 9.33
C ASN A 223 -22.06 -7.22 7.99
N SER A 224 -23.39 -7.37 8.04
CA SER A 224 -24.26 -7.29 6.87
C SER A 224 -24.19 -5.89 6.26
N PHE A 225 -23.63 -5.82 5.05
CA PHE A 225 -23.74 -4.67 4.16
C PHE A 225 -25.18 -4.55 3.66
N GLU A 226 -26.02 -3.86 4.41
CA GLU A 226 -27.15 -3.14 3.84
C GLU A 226 -26.92 -1.65 4.09
N MET A 227 -26.45 -0.95 3.05
CA MET A 227 -26.43 0.51 3.01
C MET A 227 -27.88 1.02 3.04
N LEU A 228 -28.45 1.14 4.24
CA LEU A 228 -29.62 1.95 4.50
C LEU A 228 -29.13 3.30 5.01
N GLY A 229 -29.28 4.33 4.18
CA GLY A 229 -28.90 5.68 4.54
C GLY A 229 -29.94 6.31 5.46
N SER A 230 -29.75 6.24 6.78
CA SER A 230 -30.35 7.28 7.63
C SER A 230 -29.63 8.60 7.38
N GLY A 231 -30.39 9.67 7.18
CA GLY A 231 -29.88 11.05 7.10
C GLY A 231 -29.42 11.60 8.46
N TRP A 232 -29.15 10.75 9.45
CA TRP A 232 -28.74 11.18 10.77
C TRP A 232 -27.29 11.65 10.75
N ARG A 233 -27.06 12.86 11.27
CA ARG A 233 -25.73 13.44 11.41
C ARG A 233 -25.59 13.97 12.83
N PRO A 234 -24.55 13.55 13.58
CA PRO A 234 -24.29 14.10 14.90
C PRO A 234 -24.01 15.60 14.79
N LYS A 235 -24.59 16.40 15.69
CA LYS A 235 -24.38 17.86 15.74
C LYS A 235 -23.25 18.25 16.68
N PHE A 236 -22.98 17.41 17.68
CA PHE A 236 -22.01 17.70 18.73
C PHE A 236 -21.08 16.51 18.97
N LEU A 237 -19.85 16.80 19.36
CA LEU A 237 -18.85 15.78 19.72
C LEU A 237 -19.37 14.80 20.79
N GLN A 238 -20.12 15.30 21.80
CA GLN A 238 -20.69 14.44 22.84
C GLN A 238 -21.70 13.43 22.29
N GLU A 239 -22.48 13.83 21.30
CA GLU A 239 -23.49 12.99 20.66
C GLU A 239 -22.82 11.83 19.92
N ALA A 240 -21.75 12.12 19.17
CA ALA A 240 -20.94 11.11 18.50
C ALA A 240 -20.28 10.13 19.48
N ILE A 241 -19.67 10.64 20.56
CA ILE A 241 -19.06 9.79 21.60
C ILE A 241 -20.10 8.83 22.20
N ASN A 242 -21.29 9.33 22.54
CA ASN A 242 -22.34 8.50 23.12
C ASN A 242 -22.89 7.47 22.12
N ALA A 243 -23.04 7.84 20.85
CA ALA A 243 -23.51 6.91 19.83
C ALA A 243 -22.54 5.73 19.65
N ILE A 244 -21.23 6.01 19.62
CA ILE A 244 -20.19 4.97 19.53
C ILE A 244 -20.14 4.14 20.81
N GLU A 245 -20.20 4.76 21.99
CA GLU A 245 -20.13 4.04 23.27
C GLU A 245 -21.36 3.17 23.56
N GLU A 246 -22.56 3.59 23.12
CA GLU A 246 -23.79 2.85 23.35
C GLU A 246 -23.99 1.69 22.37
N GLU A 247 -23.37 1.75 21.17
CA GLU A 247 -23.41 0.73 20.12
C GLU A 247 -24.81 0.25 19.72
N ARG A 248 -25.86 1.07 19.95
CA ARG A 248 -27.26 0.67 19.75
C ARG A 248 -27.70 0.67 18.30
N ASP A 249 -27.02 1.42 17.45
CA ASP A 249 -27.44 1.73 16.08
C ASP A 249 -26.20 1.90 15.19
N ALA A 250 -25.93 0.89 14.37
CA ALA A 250 -24.73 0.83 13.53
C ALA A 250 -24.61 2.02 12.59
N GLU A 251 -25.72 2.50 12.01
CA GLU A 251 -25.71 3.66 11.12
C GLU A 251 -25.28 4.94 11.85
N LYS A 252 -25.74 5.12 13.10
CA LYS A 252 -25.29 6.25 13.92
C LYS A 252 -23.82 6.13 14.31
N VAL A 253 -23.33 4.92 14.55
CA VAL A 253 -21.92 4.69 14.86
C VAL A 253 -21.06 5.05 13.65
N GLU A 254 -21.39 4.54 12.47
CA GLU A 254 -20.69 4.89 11.21
C GLU A 254 -20.68 6.40 10.96
N ALA A 255 -21.84 7.05 11.04
CA ALA A 255 -21.95 8.49 10.89
C ALA A 255 -21.09 9.25 11.93
N SER A 256 -21.01 8.72 13.16
CA SER A 256 -20.19 9.32 14.22
C SER A 256 -18.70 9.24 13.93
N PHE A 257 -18.20 8.11 13.41
CA PHE A 257 -16.81 7.98 12.97
C PHE A 257 -16.51 8.89 11.79
N ARG A 258 -17.36 8.87 10.76
CA ARG A 258 -17.17 9.64 9.52
C ARG A 258 -17.12 11.15 9.77
N TRP A 259 -18.00 11.67 10.63
CA TRP A 259 -18.08 13.11 10.94
C TRP A 259 -17.19 13.52 12.13
N PHE A 260 -16.53 12.58 12.81
CA PHE A 260 -15.76 12.84 14.02
C PHE A 260 -14.73 13.97 13.86
N PRO A 261 -13.90 13.99 12.79
CA PRO A 261 -12.90 15.05 12.61
C PRO A 261 -13.51 16.45 12.55
N ASP A 262 -14.67 16.60 11.91
CA ASP A 262 -15.36 17.89 11.80
C ASP A 262 -15.99 18.32 13.13
N LEU A 263 -16.51 17.36 13.90
CA LEU A 263 -17.01 17.61 15.25
C LEU A 263 -15.90 18.06 16.20
N VAL A 264 -14.71 17.47 16.09
CA VAL A 264 -13.54 17.89 16.87
C VAL A 264 -13.10 19.30 16.47
N ARG A 265 -13.03 19.61 15.18
CA ARG A 265 -12.65 20.96 14.69
C ARG A 265 -13.61 22.04 15.19
N SER A 266 -14.90 21.73 15.22
CA SER A 266 -15.95 22.67 15.66
C SER A 266 -16.17 22.70 17.18
N ALA A 267 -15.59 21.76 17.94
CA ALA A 267 -15.70 21.73 19.39
C ALA A 267 -14.96 22.89 20.06
N THR A 268 -15.56 23.42 21.13
CA THR A 268 -14.93 24.45 21.96
C THR A 268 -13.77 23.86 22.76
N GLU A 269 -12.78 24.68 23.12
CA GLU A 269 -11.67 24.25 23.99
C GLU A 269 -12.16 23.69 25.32
N ARG A 270 -13.23 24.27 25.89
CA ARG A 270 -13.88 23.75 27.09
C ARG A 270 -14.35 22.31 26.87
N THR A 271 -15.05 22.03 25.78
CA THR A 271 -15.53 20.69 25.44
C THR A 271 -14.37 19.71 25.32
N LEU A 272 -13.33 20.09 24.56
CA LEU A 272 -12.15 19.25 24.34
C LEU A 272 -11.45 18.91 25.65
N LYS A 273 -11.21 19.91 26.51
CA LYS A 273 -10.59 19.71 27.83
C LYS A 273 -11.31 18.65 28.69
N TYR A 274 -12.64 18.59 28.63
CA TYR A 274 -13.43 17.66 29.46
C TYR A 274 -13.73 16.32 28.79
N LYS A 275 -13.65 16.24 27.47
CA LYS A 275 -14.16 15.08 26.71
C LYS A 275 -13.13 14.38 25.87
N SER A 276 -11.95 14.96 25.63
CA SER A 276 -10.92 14.38 24.76
C SER A 276 -10.45 13.00 25.23
N LYS A 277 -10.27 12.80 26.53
CA LYS A 277 -9.83 11.52 27.09
C LYS A 277 -10.87 10.40 26.86
N LYS A 278 -12.14 10.69 27.19
CA LYS A 278 -13.25 9.77 26.93
C LYS A 278 -13.41 9.50 25.43
N ALA A 279 -13.28 10.53 24.59
CA ALA A 279 -13.34 10.39 23.15
C ALA A 279 -12.26 9.44 22.62
N LEU A 280 -11.01 9.60 23.09
CA LEU A 280 -9.91 8.72 22.70
C LEU A 280 -10.17 7.28 23.13
N GLU A 281 -10.60 7.07 24.38
CA GLU A 281 -10.92 5.75 24.91
C GLU A 281 -12.01 5.05 24.08
N VAL A 282 -13.10 5.77 23.75
CA VAL A 282 -14.21 5.24 22.94
C VAL A 282 -13.75 4.90 21.51
N LEU A 283 -12.99 5.80 20.86
CA LEU A 283 -12.47 5.54 19.50
C LEU A 283 -11.51 4.36 19.44
N MET A 284 -10.65 4.22 20.45
CA MET A 284 -9.65 3.15 20.51
C MET A 284 -10.30 1.81 20.85
N ASN A 285 -11.27 1.76 21.75
CA ASN A 285 -11.84 0.51 22.24
C ASN A 285 -12.97 -0.05 21.36
N TYR A 286 -13.61 0.77 20.54
CA TYR A 286 -14.62 0.30 19.60
C TYR A 286 -13.98 -0.64 18.56
N ASP A 287 -14.56 -1.80 18.29
CA ASP A 287 -14.08 -2.75 17.29
C ASP A 287 -14.89 -2.61 15.99
N GLY A 288 -14.26 -2.12 14.91
CA GLY A 288 -14.92 -1.70 13.67
C GLY A 288 -14.63 -0.25 13.26
N TYR A 289 -15.02 0.09 12.02
CA TYR A 289 -14.83 1.40 11.37
C TYR A 289 -13.37 1.90 11.37
N GLU A 290 -12.41 0.98 11.22
CA GLU A 290 -10.98 1.26 11.20
C GLU A 290 -10.59 2.25 10.10
N GLU A 291 -11.31 2.23 8.96
CA GLU A 291 -11.14 3.15 7.83
C GLU A 291 -11.32 4.62 8.23
N HIS A 292 -11.94 4.91 9.37
CA HIS A 292 -12.15 6.25 9.89
C HIS A 292 -11.34 6.54 11.16
N LYS A 293 -10.79 5.52 11.83
CA LYS A 293 -10.12 5.66 13.13
C LYS A 293 -8.88 6.56 13.06
N VAL A 294 -8.02 6.37 12.06
CA VAL A 294 -6.78 7.16 11.93
C VAL A 294 -7.08 8.66 11.87
N ASP A 295 -8.12 9.06 11.13
CA ASP A 295 -8.55 10.44 10.96
C ASP A 295 -9.24 11.01 12.20
N ALA A 296 -10.12 10.22 12.81
CA ALA A 296 -10.79 10.60 14.05
C ALA A 296 -9.78 10.81 15.19
N ILE A 297 -8.84 9.87 15.37
CA ILE A 297 -7.83 9.92 16.42
C ILE A 297 -6.82 11.04 16.17
N SER A 298 -6.28 11.16 14.95
CA SER A 298 -5.30 12.20 14.63
C SER A 298 -5.85 13.61 14.82
N SER A 299 -7.09 13.86 14.35
CA SER A 299 -7.76 15.15 14.55
C SER A 299 -8.02 15.46 16.03
N LEU A 300 -8.44 14.46 16.82
CA LEU A 300 -8.67 14.59 18.25
C LEU A 300 -7.40 14.97 19.01
N ILE A 301 -6.31 14.24 18.76
CA ILE A 301 -5.01 14.47 19.41
C ILE A 301 -4.46 15.84 19.01
N GLN A 302 -4.51 16.20 17.73
CA GLN A 302 -4.00 17.49 17.25
C GLN A 302 -4.76 18.68 17.87
N ARG A 303 -6.10 18.61 17.92
CA ARG A 303 -6.92 19.70 18.47
C ARG A 303 -6.88 19.75 20.00
N SER A 304 -6.69 18.60 20.64
CA SER A 304 -6.64 18.45 22.10
C SER A 304 -5.22 18.28 22.64
N HIS A 305 -4.20 18.63 21.86
CA HIS A 305 -2.79 18.32 22.14
C HIS A 305 -2.39 18.65 23.58
N LYS A 306 -2.71 19.86 24.04
CA LYS A 306 -2.43 20.36 25.40
C LYS A 306 -3.04 19.53 26.55
N PHE A 307 -4.04 18.72 26.27
CA PHE A 307 -4.81 17.99 27.28
C PHE A 307 -4.66 16.47 27.18
N LEU A 308 -4.21 15.97 26.02
CA LEU A 308 -4.32 14.55 25.69
C LEU A 308 -2.97 13.92 25.31
N ILE A 309 -1.99 14.71 24.88
CA ILE A 309 -0.78 14.16 24.25
C ILE A 309 0.05 13.30 25.21
N ASP A 310 0.30 13.77 26.43
CA ASP A 310 1.13 13.07 27.40
C ASP A 310 0.48 11.72 27.78
N ASP A 311 -0.82 11.74 28.12
CA ASP A 311 -1.61 10.53 28.40
C ASP A 311 -1.57 9.54 27.20
N THR A 312 -1.66 10.05 25.97
CA THR A 312 -1.64 9.20 24.76
C THR A 312 -0.28 8.55 24.53
N ILE A 313 0.80 9.30 24.72
CA ILE A 313 2.18 8.79 24.59
C ILE A 313 2.45 7.75 25.67
N ASP A 314 2.03 8.02 26.91
CA ASP A 314 2.14 7.07 28.00
C ASP A 314 1.36 5.78 27.69
N ASP A 315 0.11 5.88 27.25
CA ASP A 315 -0.70 4.71 26.92
C ASP A 315 -0.13 3.92 25.72
N PHE A 316 0.48 4.60 24.74
CA PHE A 316 1.15 3.99 23.60
C PHE A 316 2.37 3.14 23.99
N PHE A 317 3.23 3.66 24.88
CA PHE A 317 4.43 2.95 25.30
C PHE A 317 4.18 1.96 26.46
N ASN A 318 3.12 2.14 27.24
CA ASN A 318 2.75 1.21 28.30
C ASN A 318 2.05 -0.06 27.78
N GLY A 319 1.81 -1.03 28.68
CA GLY A 319 1.12 -2.28 28.37
C GLY A 319 -0.40 -2.19 28.26
N LYS A 320 -1.00 -0.98 28.21
CA LYS A 320 -2.46 -0.80 28.22
C LYS A 320 -3.13 -1.03 26.87
N LEU A 321 -2.44 -0.74 25.77
CA LEU A 321 -2.97 -0.88 24.41
C LEU A 321 -2.46 -2.16 23.76
N CYS A 322 -3.34 -2.86 23.04
CA CYS A 322 -2.95 -3.99 22.19
C CYS A 322 -2.14 -3.52 20.98
N LEU A 323 -1.48 -4.46 20.29
CA LEU A 323 -0.58 -4.13 19.18
C LEU A 323 -1.33 -3.51 17.99
N ARG A 324 -2.53 -4.02 17.63
CA ARG A 324 -3.43 -3.37 16.65
C ARG A 324 -3.64 -1.87 16.94
N HIS A 325 -4.00 -1.53 18.17
CA HIS A 325 -4.22 -0.15 18.63
C HIS A 325 -2.94 0.69 18.57
N LYS A 326 -1.81 0.12 18.96
CA LYS A 326 -0.51 0.80 18.82
C LYS A 326 -0.19 1.09 17.36
N ILE A 327 -0.41 0.14 16.45
CA ILE A 327 -0.15 0.36 15.03
C ILE A 327 -1.06 1.48 14.47
N ILE A 328 -2.36 1.49 14.81
CA ILE A 328 -3.28 2.59 14.43
C ILE A 328 -2.75 3.93 14.95
N LEU A 329 -2.29 3.99 16.21
CA LEU A 329 -1.70 5.20 16.78
C LEU A 329 -0.43 5.64 16.06
N VAL A 330 0.44 4.72 15.62
CA VAL A 330 1.61 5.08 14.80
C VAL A 330 1.16 5.79 13.52
N PHE A 331 0.12 5.30 12.84
CA PHE A 331 -0.41 5.97 11.65
C PHE A 331 -1.04 7.33 11.97
N SER A 332 -1.79 7.44 13.08
CA SER A 332 -2.32 8.73 13.55
C SER A 332 -1.22 9.74 13.88
N PHE A 333 -0.17 9.32 14.57
CA PHE A 333 0.97 10.18 14.89
C PHE A 333 1.74 10.61 13.65
N LYS A 334 1.97 9.68 12.70
CA LYS A 334 2.61 10.00 11.41
C LYS A 334 1.82 11.07 10.67
N LYS A 335 0.48 10.97 10.65
CA LYS A 335 -0.39 11.99 10.06
C LYS A 335 -0.25 13.36 10.75
N ILE A 336 -0.23 13.40 12.08
CA ILE A 336 -0.01 14.64 12.85
C ILE A 336 1.35 15.25 12.55
N ILE A 337 2.42 14.45 12.50
CA ILE A 337 3.78 14.94 12.20
C ILE A 337 3.84 15.57 10.81
N LYS A 338 3.19 14.93 9.84
CA LYS A 338 3.19 15.36 8.44
C LYS A 338 2.34 16.60 8.18
N GLU A 339 1.12 16.62 8.70
CA GLU A 339 0.08 17.58 8.34
C GLU A 339 -0.20 18.63 9.42
N GLY A 340 0.22 18.35 10.66
CA GLY A 340 -0.08 19.20 11.82
C GLY A 340 0.79 20.47 11.91
N PRO A 341 0.47 21.35 12.89
CA PRO A 341 1.29 22.49 13.25
C PRO A 341 2.72 22.07 13.58
N LEU A 342 3.69 22.85 13.12
CA LEU A 342 5.11 22.50 13.22
C LEU A 342 5.57 22.28 14.67
N ASP A 343 5.09 23.11 15.60
CA ASP A 343 5.39 23.00 17.03
C ASP A 343 4.89 21.67 17.62
N GLN A 344 3.65 21.28 17.30
CA GLN A 344 3.08 20.02 17.74
C GLN A 344 3.77 18.82 17.11
N ALA A 345 4.07 18.89 15.81
CA ALA A 345 4.76 17.84 15.07
C ALA A 345 6.15 17.56 15.66
N ILE A 346 6.96 18.62 15.87
CA ILE A 346 8.31 18.49 16.45
C ILE A 346 8.23 17.98 17.89
N SER A 347 7.30 18.49 18.70
CA SER A 347 7.11 18.04 20.08
C SER A 347 6.77 16.55 20.14
N LEU A 348 5.78 16.12 19.36
CA LEU A 348 5.35 14.73 19.30
C LEU A 348 6.47 13.79 18.83
N TYR A 349 7.15 14.14 17.73
CA TYR A 349 8.28 13.39 17.22
C TYR A 349 9.36 13.20 18.29
N ARG A 350 9.81 14.27 18.95
CA ARG A 350 10.88 14.21 19.95
C ARG A 350 10.48 13.41 21.19
N CYS A 351 9.23 13.50 21.61
CA CYS A 351 8.73 12.69 22.72
C CYS A 351 8.72 11.19 22.37
N ILE A 352 8.23 10.84 21.16
CA ILE A 352 8.24 9.45 20.68
C ILE A 352 9.67 8.93 20.52
N GLU A 353 10.57 9.72 19.92
CA GLU A 353 11.98 9.37 19.74
C GLU A 353 12.66 9.08 21.09
N PHE A 354 12.44 9.97 22.07
CA PHE A 354 12.97 9.82 23.43
C PHE A 354 12.46 8.55 24.10
N MET A 355 11.15 8.29 24.04
CA MET A 355 10.55 7.11 24.66
C MET A 355 10.96 5.82 23.96
N ALA A 356 10.98 5.80 22.62
CA ALA A 356 11.39 4.64 21.84
C ALA A 356 12.83 4.22 22.16
N ARG A 357 13.76 5.18 22.29
CA ARG A 357 15.14 4.89 22.72
C ARG A 357 15.21 4.22 24.09
N ARG A 358 14.37 4.65 25.05
CA ARG A 358 14.40 4.12 26.42
C ARG A 358 13.94 2.69 26.53
N ILE A 359 13.00 2.28 25.68
CA ILE A 359 12.39 0.94 25.75
C ILE A 359 12.68 0.09 24.50
N HIS A 360 13.70 0.44 23.71
CA HIS A 360 13.93 -0.16 22.39
C HIS A 360 13.97 -1.71 22.39
N HIS A 361 14.46 -2.33 23.46
CA HIS A 361 14.47 -3.79 23.62
C HIS A 361 13.09 -4.43 23.85
N GLU A 362 12.10 -3.65 24.28
CA GLU A 362 10.74 -4.10 24.61
C GLU A 362 9.74 -3.84 23.47
N ILE A 363 10.14 -3.11 22.43
CA ILE A 363 9.28 -2.77 21.30
C ILE A 363 9.09 -4.02 20.42
N PRO A 364 7.83 -4.48 20.20
CA PRO A 364 7.57 -5.56 19.26
C PRO A 364 8.11 -5.23 17.86
N ARG A 365 8.75 -6.19 17.17
CA ARG A 365 9.38 -5.97 15.86
C ARG A 365 8.46 -5.28 14.83
N ALA A 366 7.19 -5.68 14.78
CA ALA A 366 6.18 -5.06 13.90
C ALA A 366 5.97 -3.57 14.21
N MET A 367 5.97 -3.19 15.49
CA MET A 367 5.86 -1.80 15.96
C MET A 367 7.16 -1.02 15.70
N GLY A 368 8.33 -1.65 15.87
CA GLY A 368 9.62 -1.02 15.60
C GLY A 368 9.73 -0.53 14.16
N ARG A 369 9.37 -1.37 13.19
CA ARG A 369 9.34 -1.01 11.77
C ARG A 369 8.42 0.18 11.46
N ALA A 370 7.20 0.18 12.02
CA ALA A 370 6.26 1.27 11.79
C ALA A 370 6.74 2.58 12.45
N LEU A 371 7.35 2.48 13.64
CA LEU A 371 7.95 3.61 14.35
C LEU A 371 9.12 4.23 13.61
N GLU A 372 9.99 3.43 13.00
CA GLU A 372 11.16 3.93 12.27
C GLU A 372 10.74 4.88 11.14
N CYS A 373 9.71 4.51 10.37
CA CYS A 373 9.16 5.38 9.33
C CYS A 373 8.57 6.69 9.90
N LEU A 374 7.92 6.64 11.06
CA LEU A 374 7.41 7.83 11.74
C LEU A 374 8.54 8.74 12.20
N LEU A 375 9.61 8.18 12.77
CA LEU A 375 10.75 8.94 13.28
C LEU A 375 11.50 9.66 12.15
N VAL A 376 11.68 9.00 11.00
CA VAL A 376 12.30 9.64 9.82
C VAL A 376 11.45 10.81 9.31
N GLU A 377 10.13 10.64 9.19
CA GLU A 377 9.24 11.74 8.81
C GLU A 377 9.33 12.91 9.81
N GLY A 378 9.43 12.60 11.12
CA GLY A 378 9.62 13.60 12.17
C GLY A 378 10.95 14.35 12.06
N MET A 379 12.04 13.66 11.76
CA MET A 379 13.35 14.25 11.53
C MET A 379 13.36 15.19 10.32
N GLU A 380 12.81 14.73 9.20
CA GLU A 380 12.67 15.55 7.99
C GLU A 380 11.86 16.81 8.28
N ARG A 381 10.75 16.67 9.01
CA ARG A 381 9.90 17.80 9.42
C ARG A 381 10.63 18.78 10.33
N ALA A 382 11.50 18.29 11.21
CA ALA A 382 12.30 19.09 12.13
C ALA A 382 13.56 19.71 11.49
N GLY A 383 13.92 19.30 10.27
CA GLY A 383 15.18 19.69 9.62
C GLY A 383 16.42 19.07 10.27
N GLU A 384 16.27 17.93 10.95
CA GLU A 384 17.35 17.19 11.61
C GLU A 384 18.04 16.23 10.60
N ARG A 385 19.36 16.03 10.71
CA ARG A 385 20.11 15.16 9.76
C ARG A 385 19.74 13.69 9.95
N THR A 386 19.42 12.99 8.86
CA THR A 386 18.91 11.60 8.78
C THR A 386 19.82 10.55 9.40
N ASP A 387 21.11 10.84 9.58
CA ASP A 387 22.11 9.92 10.14
C ASP A 387 21.81 9.47 11.60
N ARG A 388 20.83 10.08 12.29
CA ARG A 388 20.47 9.74 13.69
C ARG A 388 19.31 8.76 13.88
N ALA A 389 18.45 8.54 12.87
CA ALA A 389 17.26 7.67 13.02
C ALA A 389 17.60 6.20 12.88
N VAL A 390 18.48 5.86 11.92
CA VAL A 390 18.77 4.49 11.52
C VAL A 390 19.38 3.69 12.67
N ASP A 391 20.15 4.33 13.55
CA ASP A 391 20.79 3.68 14.70
C ASP A 391 19.83 3.34 15.86
N VAL A 392 18.57 3.83 15.86
CA VAL A 392 17.69 3.72 17.05
C VAL A 392 16.97 2.37 17.12
N LEU A 393 16.78 1.67 15.99
CA LEU A 393 15.92 0.47 15.91
C LEU A 393 16.55 -0.71 15.15
N THR A 394 17.76 -0.57 14.62
CA THR A 394 18.40 -1.57 13.73
C THR A 394 19.25 -2.65 14.44
N ASP A 395 19.39 -2.60 15.76
CA ASP A 395 20.19 -3.56 16.55
C ASP A 395 19.47 -4.89 16.88
N ASN A 396 18.56 -5.40 16.02
CA ASN A 396 17.86 -6.68 16.24
C ASN A 396 17.64 -7.54 14.99
#